data_AF-Q1GM67-F1
#
_entry.id   AF-Q1GM67-F1
#
_cell.length_a   1.000
_cell.length_b   1.000
_cell.length_c   1.000
_cell.angle_alpha   90.00
_cell.angle_beta   90.00
_cell.angle_gamma   90.00
#
_symmetry.space_group_name_H-M   'P 1'
#
loop_
_entity.id
_entity.type
_entity.pdbx_description
1 polymer ?
#
loop_
_entity_poly.entity_id
_entity_poly.type
_entity_poly.pdbx_seq_one_letter_code
_entity_poly.pdbx_strand_id
1 'polypeptide(L)' 'MSVGRLEEERLVAGMIELTRQYGRYGYRRTAALLRDAGWQVNDKRVERLWRREGLKVPMNDQRRGGSG' A
#
# COMPACT_ATOMS: atom_id res chain seq x y z
N MET A 1 3.72 -24.74 -8.68
CA MET A 1 3.65 -23.27 -8.65
C MET A 1 2.37 -22.89 -7.92
N SER A 2 2.47 -22.34 -6.72
CA SER A 2 1.31 -22.05 -5.85
C SER A 2 0.70 -20.71 -6.23
N VAL A 3 -0.59 -20.73 -6.60
CA VAL A 3 -1.39 -19.59 -7.08
C VAL A 3 -1.27 -18.35 -6.17
N GLY A 4 -1.14 -18.55 -4.86
CA GLY A 4 -1.02 -17.47 -3.89
C GLY A 4 0.23 -16.59 -4.01
N ARG A 5 1.34 -17.08 -4.60
CA ARG A 5 2.53 -16.23 -4.84
C ARG A 5 2.32 -15.31 -6.03
N LEU A 6 1.70 -15.80 -7.10
CA LEU A 6 1.40 -15.02 -8.31
C LEU A 6 0.36 -13.93 -8.03
N GLU A 7 -0.64 -14.23 -7.19
CA GLU A 7 -1.60 -13.22 -6.74
C GLU A 7 -0.92 -12.13 -5.91
N GLU A 8 0.02 -12.50 -5.03
CA GLU A 8 0.79 -11.54 -4.25
C GLU A 8 1.71 -10.68 -5.13
N GLU A 9 2.40 -11.26 -6.10
CA GLU A 9 3.25 -10.51 -7.04
C GLU A 9 2.45 -9.55 -7.91
N ARG A 10 1.28 -9.97 -8.42
CA ARG A 10 0.38 -9.09 -9.17
C ARG A 10 -0.16 -7.96 -8.30
N LEU A 11 -0.46 -8.25 -7.04
CA LEU A 11 -0.89 -7.25 -6.09
C LEU A 11 0.20 -6.22 -5.83
N VAL A 12 1.44 -6.67 -5.59
CA VAL A 12 2.60 -5.79 -5.38
C VAL A 12 2.84 -4.93 -6.62
N ALA A 13 2.80 -5.50 -7.82
CA ALA A 13 2.94 -4.76 -9.07
C ALA A 13 1.84 -3.68 -9.22
N GLY A 14 0.58 -4.03 -8.96
CA GLY A 14 -0.53 -3.07 -8.97
C GLY A 14 -0.36 -1.97 -7.92
N MET A 15 0.15 -2.32 -6.74
CA MET A 15 0.44 -1.37 -5.67
C MET A 15 1.56 -0.40 -6.03
N ILE A 16 2.64 -0.89 -6.65
CA ILE A 16 3.77 -0.07 -7.14
C ILE A 16 3.29 0.87 -8.24
N GLU A 17 2.54 0.37 -9.23
CA GLU A 17 2.00 1.19 -10.31
C GLU A 17 1.04 2.27 -9.80
N LEU A 18 0.16 1.94 -8.86
CA LEU A 18 -0.69 2.92 -8.18
C LEU A 18 0.14 3.93 -7.39
N THR A 19 1.22 3.52 -6.74
CA THR A 19 2.09 4.43 -6.00
C THR A 19 2.91 5.32 -6.93
N ARG A 20 3.27 4.84 -8.12
CA ARG A 20 3.94 5.64 -9.17
C ARG A 20 3.00 6.65 -9.81
N GLN A 21 1.77 6.25 -10.14
CA GLN A 21 0.75 7.13 -10.72
C GLN A 21 0.21 8.14 -9.70
N TYR A 22 0.04 7.71 -8.45
CA TYR A 22 -0.63 8.48 -7.41
C TYR A 22 0.26 8.78 -6.20
N GLY A 23 1.58 8.97 -6.37
CA GLY A 23 2.59 9.05 -5.29
C GLY A 23 2.39 10.11 -4.18
N ARG A 24 1.33 10.92 -4.24
CA ARG A 24 0.82 11.75 -3.13
C ARG A 24 -0.15 11.02 -2.20
N TYR A 25 -0.59 9.82 -2.55
CA TYR A 25 -1.54 9.02 -1.78
C TYR A 25 -0.80 8.04 -0.88
N GLY A 26 -1.11 8.11 0.42
CA GLY A 26 -0.64 7.10 1.37
C GLY A 26 -1.34 5.76 1.18
N TYR A 27 -0.84 4.75 1.89
CA TYR A 27 -1.29 3.36 1.80
C TYR A 27 -2.81 3.17 1.93
N ARG A 28 -3.51 4.04 2.66
CA ARG A 28 -4.99 3.98 2.83
C ARG A 28 -5.74 4.17 1.51
N ARG A 29 -5.30 5.08 0.64
CA ARG A 29 -5.95 5.33 -0.66
C ARG A 29 -5.60 4.24 -1.66
N THR A 30 -4.35 3.77 -1.65
CA THR A 30 -3.95 2.59 -2.42
C THR A 30 -4.75 1.36 -2.00
N ALA A 31 -4.99 1.14 -0.71
CA ALA A 31 -5.82 0.05 -0.20
C ALA A 31 -7.30 0.16 -0.62
N ALA A 32 -7.83 1.37 -0.75
CA ALA A 32 -9.18 1.59 -1.27
C ALA A 32 -9.28 1.27 -2.77
N LEU A 33 -8.32 1.74 -3.58
CA LEU A 33 -8.27 1.48 -5.03
C LEU A 33 -8.09 0.00 -5.34
N LEU A 34 -7.25 -0.70 -4.57
CA LEU A 34 -7.08 -2.15 -4.73
C LEU A 34 -8.38 -2.89 -4.39
N ARG A 35 -9.09 -2.50 -3.34
CA ARG A 35 -10.39 -3.10 -2.99
C ARG A 35 -11.46 -2.83 -4.05
N ASP A 36 -11.51 -1.61 -4.58
CA ASP A 36 -12.43 -1.21 -5.66
C ASP A 36 -12.17 -2.00 -6.94
N ALA A 37 -10.89 -2.27 -7.25
CA ALA A 37 -10.47 -3.15 -8.33
C ALA A 37 -10.69 -4.65 -8.05
N GLY A 38 -11.37 -5.01 -6.95
CA GLY A 38 -11.73 -6.39 -6.61
C GLY A 38 -10.62 -7.20 -5.94
N TRP A 39 -9.51 -6.57 -5.52
CA TRP A 39 -8.46 -7.26 -4.78
C TRP A 39 -8.87 -7.49 -3.33
N GLN A 40 -8.71 -8.72 -2.85
CA GLN A 40 -8.87 -9.08 -1.44
C GLN A 40 -7.65 -8.64 -0.63
N VAL A 41 -7.53 -7.33 -0.42
CA VAL A 41 -6.48 -6.73 0.43
C VAL A 41 -7.07 -6.04 1.64
N ASN A 42 -6.34 -6.16 2.74
CA ASN A 42 -6.62 -5.47 4.00
C ASN A 42 -5.53 -4.42 4.25
N ASP A 43 -5.84 -3.36 4.99
CA ASP A 43 -4.90 -2.30 5.37
C ASP A 43 -3.61 -2.87 5.96
N LYS A 44 -3.69 -3.92 6.80
CA LYS A 44 -2.51 -4.61 7.36
C LYS A 44 -1.64 -5.30 6.31
N ARG A 45 -2.26 -5.85 5.25
CA ARG A 45 -1.53 -6.54 4.17
C ARG A 45 -0.79 -5.53 3.31
N VAL A 46 -1.47 -4.42 2.99
CA VAL A 46 -0.87 -3.28 2.28
C VAL A 46 0.28 -2.72 3.11
N GLU A 47 0.10 -2.47 4.42
CA GLU A 47 1.18 -1.98 5.29
C GLU A 47 2.40 -2.92 5.31
N ARG A 48 2.17 -4.24 5.43
CA ARG A 48 3.25 -5.23 5.43
C ARG A 48 4.00 -5.26 4.10
N LEU A 49 3.30 -5.24 2.96
CA LEU A 49 3.91 -5.18 1.64
C LEU A 49 4.64 -3.85 1.43
N TRP A 50 4.08 -2.74 1.90
CA TRP A 50 4.67 -1.42 1.80
C TRP A 50 6.02 -1.32 2.54
N ARG A 51 6.08 -1.87 3.76
CA ARG A 51 7.34 -1.97 4.52
C ARG A 51 8.34 -2.93 3.87
N ARG A 52 7.86 -4.05 3.31
CA ARG A 52 8.70 -5.05 2.64
C ARG A 52 9.34 -4.52 1.36
N GLU A 53 8.57 -3.81 0.55
CA GLU A 53 9.04 -3.21 -0.71
C GLU A 53 9.87 -1.94 -0.48
N GLY A 54 9.96 -1.45 0.76
CA GLY A 54 10.69 -0.22 1.07
C GLY A 54 10.10 1.01 0.37
N LEU A 55 8.83 0.94 -0.07
CA LEU A 55 8.11 2.09 -0.59
C LEU A 55 8.15 3.16 0.49
N LYS A 56 8.81 4.27 0.20
CA LYS A 56 9.02 5.37 1.14
C LYS A 56 7.63 5.84 1.58
N VAL A 57 7.18 5.40 2.75
CA VAL A 57 5.92 5.84 3.35
C VAL A 57 6.04 7.36 3.37
N PRO A 58 5.22 8.12 2.63
CA PRO A 58 5.09 9.52 2.97
C PRO A 58 4.53 9.49 4.38
N MET A 59 5.41 9.72 5.36
CA MET A 59 5.05 9.90 6.74
C MET A 59 4.05 11.05 6.69
N ASN A 60 2.77 10.72 6.67
CA ASN A 60 1.71 11.68 6.81
C ASN A 60 1.92 12.22 8.22
N ASP A 61 2.67 13.30 8.30
CA ASP A 61 2.80 14.18 9.43
C ASP A 61 1.41 14.78 9.67
N GLN A 62 0.54 13.94 10.22
CA GLN A 62 -0.64 14.37 10.93
C GLN A 62 -0.36 14.09 12.41
N ARG A 63 0.43 15.00 12.96
CA ARG A 63 0.40 15.50 14.35
C ARG A 63 0.94 14.55 15.43
N ARG A 64 2.18 14.81 15.84
CA ARG A 64 2.45 15.12 17.26
C ARG A 64 2.84 16.60 17.37
N GLY A 65 1.84 17.46 17.46
CA GLY A 65 1.98 18.64 18.31
C GLY A 65 1.81 18.16 19.74
N GLY A 66 2.87 18.20 20.53
CA GLY A 66 2.87 17.92 21.96
C GLY A 66 4.03 18.69 22.56
N SER A 67 3.70 19.87 23.11
CA SER A 67 4.56 20.73 23.91
C SER A 67 5.27 19.97 25.02
N GLY A 68 6.51 20.38 25.32
CA GLY A 68 7.37 19.85 26.38
C GLY A 68 8.83 20.16 26.09
#